data_AF-A0A9E1PCD8-F1
#
_entry.id   AF-A0A9E1PCD8-F1
#
_cell.length_a   1.000
_cell.length_b   1.000
_cell.length_c   1.000
_cell.angle_alpha   90.00
_cell.angle_beta   90.00
_cell.angle_gamma   90.00
#
_symmetry.space_group_name_H-M   'P 1'
#
loop_
_entity.id
_entity.type
_entity.pdbx_description
1 polymer ?
#
loop_
_entity_poly.entity_id
_entity_poly.type
_entity_poly.pdbx_seq_one_letter_code
_entity_poly.pdbx_strand_id
1 'polypeptide(L)'
;MNAHAQQGRYGVFGGRYVPETLIAALEQLEVAWEEASSDSSFQSELADLLEHYVARPTPMTSAPRLTNIVGGAQLWLKREDLAHTGAHKINNTIGQELLAKRMGKKRIIAET
;
A
#
# COMPACT_ATOMS: atom_id res chain seq x y z
N MET A 1 5.16 -12.95 22.82
CA MET A 1 4.17 -11.94 22.40
C MET A 1 4.66 -10.59 22.91
N ASN A 2 5.20 -9.75 22.02
CA ASN A 2 5.89 -8.52 22.44
C ASN A 2 4.88 -7.41 22.77
N ALA A 3 4.91 -6.94 24.01
CA ALA A 3 4.06 -5.88 24.58
C ALA A 3 4.25 -4.48 23.96
N HIS A 4 4.97 -4.36 22.82
CA HIS A 4 5.18 -3.11 22.09
C HIS A 4 4.26 -2.95 20.86
N ALA A 5 3.60 -4.02 20.41
CA ALA A 5 2.79 -4.00 19.19
C ALA A 5 1.37 -3.42 19.36
N GLN A 6 0.92 -3.12 20.59
CA GLN A 6 -0.51 -2.93 20.87
C GLN A 6 -1.12 -1.57 20.48
N GLN A 7 -0.38 -0.60 19.92
CA GLN A 7 -0.93 0.73 19.57
C GLN A 7 -0.37 1.36 18.29
N GLY A 8 0.19 0.56 17.36
CA GLY A 8 0.74 1.10 16.11
C GLY A 8 1.93 2.06 16.30
N ARG A 9 2.77 1.81 17.31
CA ARG A 9 3.99 2.61 17.59
C ARG A 9 5.25 1.90 17.11
N TYR A 10 6.19 2.69 16.60
CA TYR A 10 7.55 2.29 16.24
C TYR A 10 8.54 3.10 17.10
N GLY A 11 8.90 2.56 18.26
CA GLY A 11 9.63 3.30 19.29
C GLY A 11 8.80 4.50 19.78
N VAL A 12 9.36 5.70 19.69
CA VAL A 12 8.66 6.93 20.10
C VAL A 12 7.66 7.43 19.04
N PHE A 13 7.77 6.97 17.79
CA PHE A 13 6.98 7.42 16.65
C PHE A 13 5.71 6.58 16.43
N GLY A 14 4.75 7.11 15.68
CA GLY A 14 3.46 6.45 15.41
C GLY A 14 2.42 6.67 16.51
N GLY A 15 1.46 5.77 16.62
CA GLY A 15 0.29 5.93 17.49
C GLY A 15 -0.86 6.70 16.83
N ARG A 16 -1.95 6.89 17.58
CA ARG A 16 -3.18 7.58 17.12
C ARG A 16 -3.41 8.83 17.94
N TYR A 17 -3.09 9.99 17.36
CA TYR A 17 -3.33 11.31 17.97
C TYR A 17 -4.51 11.98 17.26
N VAL A 18 -5.71 11.48 17.53
CA VAL A 18 -6.94 11.86 16.83
C VAL A 18 -8.05 12.22 17.81
N PRO A 19 -9.07 12.98 17.40
CA PRO A 19 -10.27 13.18 18.20
C PRO A 19 -10.97 11.86 18.52
N GLU A 20 -11.62 11.80 19.69
CA GLU A 20 -12.35 10.62 20.17
C GLU A 20 -13.41 10.12 19.16
N THR A 21 -14.02 11.05 18.42
CA THR A 21 -15.02 10.76 17.39
C THR A 21 -14.48 9.89 16.23
N LEU A 22 -13.16 9.77 16.06
CA LEU A 22 -12.55 8.93 15.02
C LEU A 22 -12.08 7.57 15.52
N ILE A 23 -12.04 7.33 16.83
CA ILE A 23 -11.45 6.10 17.40
C ILE A 23 -12.17 4.85 16.88
N ALA A 24 -13.50 4.82 16.97
CA ALA A 24 -14.30 3.67 16.53
C ALA A 24 -14.14 3.35 15.03
N ALA A 25 -13.95 4.38 14.19
CA ALA A 25 -13.73 4.19 12.76
C ALA A 25 -12.35 3.58 12.46
N LEU A 26 -11.32 4.00 13.19
CA LEU A 26 -9.96 3.46 13.06
C LEU A 26 -9.85 2.04 13.58
N GLU A 27 -10.50 1.73 14.70
CA GLU A 27 -10.57 0.36 15.24
C GLU A 27 -11.30 -0.58 14.29
N GLN A 28 -12.43 -0.15 13.72
CA GLN A 28 -13.14 -0.93 12.70
C GLN A 28 -12.26 -1.21 11.48
N LEU A 29 -11.47 -0.23 11.04
CA LEU A 29 -10.56 -0.38 9.90
C LEU A 29 -9.42 -1.38 10.22
N GLU A 30 -8.84 -1.28 11.41
CA GLU A 30 -7.76 -2.17 11.85
C GLU A 30 -8.22 -3.63 11.90
N VAL A 31 -9.36 -3.90 12.55
CA VAL A 31 -9.92 -5.26 12.61
C VAL A 31 -10.21 -5.80 11.21
N ALA A 32 -10.86 -5.02 10.36
CA ALA A 32 -11.16 -5.45 8.99
C ALA A 32 -9.89 -5.74 8.17
N TRP A 33 -8.84 -4.94 8.37
CA TRP A 33 -7.54 -5.15 7.72
C TRP A 33 -6.84 -6.39 8.25
N GLU A 34 -6.80 -6.62 9.56
CA GLU A 34 -6.20 -7.81 10.15
C GLU A 34 -6.86 -9.08 9.61
N GLU A 35 -8.20 -9.12 9.58
CA GLU A 35 -8.96 -10.22 9.00
C GLU A 35 -8.63 -10.42 7.52
N ALA A 36 -8.72 -9.36 6.70
CA ALA A 36 -8.47 -9.43 5.26
C ALA A 36 -7.03 -9.81 4.92
N SER A 37 -6.05 -9.30 5.67
CA SER A 37 -4.62 -9.55 5.43
C SER A 37 -4.25 -11.02 5.61
N SER A 38 -4.97 -11.73 6.49
CA SER A 38 -4.78 -13.17 6.74
C SER A 38 -5.62 -14.09 5.84
N ASP A 39 -6.57 -13.53 5.08
CA ASP A 39 -7.47 -14.28 4.20
C ASP A 39 -6.84 -14.49 2.81
N SER A 40 -6.63 -15.75 2.44
CA SER A 40 -6.05 -16.13 1.16
C SER A 40 -6.89 -15.70 -0.05
N SER A 41 -8.22 -15.62 0.09
CA SER A 41 -9.10 -15.16 -0.99
C SER A 41 -8.90 -13.67 -1.27
N PHE A 42 -8.71 -12.86 -0.23
CA PHE A 42 -8.40 -11.44 -0.36
C PHE A 42 -7.02 -11.24 -1.00
N GLN A 43 -6.02 -12.01 -0.55
CA GLN A 43 -4.67 -11.96 -1.14
C GLN A 43 -4.69 -12.35 -2.63
N SER A 44 -5.48 -13.36 -3.00
CA SER A 44 -5.63 -13.76 -4.41
C SER A 44 -6.29 -12.67 -5.24
N GLU A 45 -7.41 -12.09 -4.80
CA GLU A 45 -8.09 -11.01 -5.56
C GLU A 45 -7.17 -9.78 -5.68
N LEU A 46 -6.42 -9.44 -4.63
CA LEU A 46 -5.44 -8.36 -4.68
C LEU A 46 -4.30 -8.67 -5.66
N ALA A 47 -3.77 -9.89 -5.67
CA ALA A 47 -2.71 -10.31 -6.58
C ALA A 47 -3.17 -10.24 -8.04
N ASP A 48 -4.37 -10.75 -8.33
CA ASP A 48 -4.97 -10.71 -9.67
C ASP A 48 -5.14 -9.27 -10.16
N LEU A 49 -5.63 -8.37 -9.30
CA LEU A 49 -5.74 -6.94 -9.62
C LEU A 49 -4.37 -6.30 -9.84
N LEU A 50 -3.38 -6.64 -9.02
CA LEU A 50 -2.03 -6.11 -9.17
C LEU A 50 -1.41 -6.55 -10.50
N GLU A 51 -1.57 -7.81 -10.89
CA GLU A 51 -1.02 -8.35 -12.13
C GLU A 51 -1.76 -7.80 -13.35
N HIS A 52 -3.08 -7.98 -13.39
CA HIS A 52 -3.87 -7.76 -14.61
C HIS A 52 -4.41 -6.35 -14.78
N TYR A 53 -4.57 -5.58 -13.69
CA TYR A 53 -5.06 -4.20 -13.76
C TYR A 53 -3.96 -3.17 -13.50
N VAL A 54 -3.16 -3.36 -12.46
CA VAL A 54 -2.08 -2.42 -12.10
C VAL A 54 -0.84 -2.56 -13.00
N ALA A 55 -0.70 -3.69 -13.71
CA ALA A 55 0.47 -4.06 -14.52
C ALA A 55 1.74 -4.32 -13.69
N ARG A 56 1.58 -5.11 -12.61
CA ARG A 56 2.71 -5.62 -11.81
C ARG A 56 3.20 -6.95 -12.38
N PRO A 57 4.48 -7.30 -12.19
CA PRO A 57 5.55 -6.46 -11.62
C PRO A 57 6.04 -5.40 -12.62
N THR A 58 6.45 -4.25 -12.10
CA THR A 58 7.14 -3.24 -12.93
C THR A 58 8.61 -3.61 -13.15
N PRO A 59 9.18 -3.36 -14.34
CA PRO A 59 10.55 -3.75 -14.65
C PRO A 59 11.58 -2.92 -13.88
N MET A 60 12.79 -3.48 -13.75
CA MET A 60 13.99 -2.77 -13.32
C MET A 60 14.82 -2.45 -14.57
N THR A 61 14.96 -1.17 -14.93
CA THR A 61 15.63 -0.76 -16.18
C THR A 61 17.01 -0.18 -15.90
N SER A 62 18.05 -0.72 -16.53
CA SER A 62 19.40 -0.12 -16.47
C SER A 62 19.43 1.24 -17.16
N ALA A 63 20.09 2.24 -16.54
CA ALA A 63 20.18 3.61 -17.03
C ALA A 63 21.62 3.98 -17.43
N PRO A 64 22.18 3.41 -18.52
CA PRO A 64 23.60 3.53 -18.86
C PRO A 64 24.06 4.96 -19.10
N ARG A 65 23.21 5.81 -19.71
CA ARG A 65 23.53 7.22 -19.91
C ARG A 65 23.70 7.96 -18.58
N LEU A 66 22.83 7.69 -17.61
CA LEU A 66 22.92 8.30 -16.28
C LEU A 66 24.10 7.74 -15.49
N THR A 67 24.34 6.43 -15.57
CA THR A 67 25.52 5.77 -15.00
C THR A 67 26.81 6.44 -15.48
N ASN A 68 26.94 6.71 -16.78
CA ASN A 68 28.11 7.36 -17.36
C ASN A 68 28.28 8.80 -16.85
N ILE A 69 27.19 9.55 -16.65
CA ILE A 69 27.22 10.91 -16.10
C ILE A 69 27.70 10.90 -14.64
N VAL A 70 27.23 9.96 -13.82
CA VAL A 70 27.61 9.85 -12.41
C VAL A 70 29.03 9.27 -12.25
N GLY A 71 29.51 8.48 -13.21
CA GLY A 71 30.90 8.00 -13.27
C GLY A 71 31.28 6.96 -12.20
N GLY A 72 30.29 6.34 -11.55
CA GLY A 72 30.49 5.43 -10.43
C GLY A 72 29.65 4.17 -10.54
N ALA A 73 28.73 3.98 -9.59
CA ALA A 73 27.87 2.80 -9.53
C ALA A 73 26.94 2.65 -10.75
N GLN A 74 26.55 1.42 -11.06
CA GLN A 74 25.51 1.15 -12.06
C GLN A 74 24.14 1.58 -11.56
N LEU A 75 23.45 2.41 -12.33
CA LEU A 75 22.13 2.91 -11.98
C LEU A 75 21.03 2.09 -12.64
N TRP A 76 20.06 1.70 -11.81
CA TRP A 76 18.87 0.96 -12.19
C TRP A 76 17.63 1.69 -11.70
N LEU A 77 16.60 1.74 -12.54
CA LEU A 77 15.35 2.43 -12.25
C LEU A 77 14.24 1.40 -11.99
N LYS A 78 13.63 1.46 -10.81
CA LYS A 78 12.40 0.72 -10.52
C LYS A 78 11.23 1.47 -11.15
N ARG A 79 10.68 0.91 -12.23
CA ARG A 79 9.76 1.62 -13.14
C ARG A 79 8.32 1.68 -12.64
N GLU A 80 8.09 2.21 -11.44
CA GLU A 80 6.73 2.43 -10.92
C GLU A 80 5.92 3.44 -11.75
N ASP A 81 6.58 4.23 -12.60
CA ASP A 81 5.96 5.08 -13.61
C ASP A 81 5.17 4.29 -14.67
N LEU A 82 5.44 2.98 -14.82
CA LEU A 82 4.73 2.10 -15.74
C LEU A 82 3.50 1.43 -15.12
N ALA A 83 3.27 1.59 -13.81
CA ALA A 83 2.03 1.10 -13.20
C ALA A 83 0.83 1.83 -13.82
N HIS A 84 -0.34 1.19 -13.86
CA HIS A 84 -1.57 1.85 -14.28
C HIS A 84 -1.78 3.14 -13.45
N THR A 85 -2.28 4.22 -14.06
CA THR A 85 -2.29 5.62 -13.57
C THR A 85 -0.94 6.35 -13.52
N GLY A 86 0.18 5.67 -13.76
CA GLY A 86 1.52 6.28 -13.87
C GLY A 86 2.20 6.58 -12.53
N ALA A 87 1.70 6.03 -11.42
CA ALA A 87 2.25 6.27 -10.09
C ALA A 87 2.14 5.04 -9.19
N HIS A 88 3.12 4.86 -8.28
CA HIS A 88 3.11 3.78 -7.29
C HIS A 88 1.92 3.83 -6.31
N LYS A 89 1.19 4.96 -6.25
CA LYS A 89 0.04 5.15 -5.34
C LYS A 89 -1.07 4.14 -5.61
N ILE A 90 -1.23 3.69 -6.85
CA ILE A 90 -2.27 2.71 -7.22
C ILE A 90 -2.16 1.39 -6.45
N ASN A 91 -0.93 0.99 -6.08
CA ASN A 91 -0.70 -0.23 -5.31
C ASN A 91 -1.45 -0.17 -3.96
N ASN A 92 -1.48 1.00 -3.32
CA ASN A 92 -2.19 1.21 -2.07
C ASN A 92 -3.70 1.40 -2.31
N THR A 93 -4.09 2.22 -3.29
CA THR A 93 -5.51 2.53 -3.51
C THR A 93 -6.30 1.29 -3.88
N ILE A 94 -5.76 0.40 -4.73
CA ILE A 94 -6.46 -0.83 -5.12
C ILE A 94 -6.70 -1.76 -3.91
N GLY A 95 -5.73 -1.85 -2.99
CA GLY A 95 -5.87 -2.62 -1.75
C GLY A 95 -6.91 -2.02 -0.79
N GLN A 96 -6.90 -0.70 -0.63
CA GLN A 96 -7.89 -0.01 0.21
C GLN A 96 -9.30 -0.05 -0.40
N GLU A 97 -9.44 0.05 -1.72
CA GLU A 97 -10.73 -0.11 -2.41
C GLU A 97 -11.28 -1.53 -2.24
N LEU A 98 -10.43 -2.54 -2.38
CA LEU A 98 -10.81 -3.93 -2.16
C LEU A 98 -11.26 -4.16 -0.71
N LEU A 99 -10.53 -3.59 0.26
CA LEU A 99 -10.92 -3.65 1.67
C LEU A 99 -12.25 -2.94 1.93
N ALA A 100 -12.46 -1.74 1.38
CA ALA A 100 -13.70 -1.00 1.51
C ALA A 100 -14.91 -1.78 0.96
N LYS A 101 -14.73 -2.45 -0.19
CA LYS A 101 -15.72 -3.36 -0.78
C LYS A 101 -16.05 -4.51 0.18
N ARG A 102 -15.04 -5.16 0.76
CA ARG A 102 -15.20 -6.24 1.76
C ARG A 102 -15.93 -5.77 3.02
N MET A 103 -15.64 -4.56 3.48
CA MET A 103 -16.32 -3.90 4.60
C MET A 103 -17.76 -3.44 4.27
N GLY A 104 -18.26 -3.71 3.05
CA GLY A 104 -19.60 -3.32 2.61
C GLY A 104 -19.78 -1.81 2.41
N LYS A 105 -18.69 -1.04 2.33
CA LYS A 105 -18.74 0.42 2.15
C LYS A 105 -19.08 0.73 0.70
N LYS A 106 -20.04 1.64 0.50
CA LYS A 106 -20.53 2.04 -0.83
C LYS A 106 -19.98 3.39 -1.30
N ARG A 107 -19.20 4.05 -0.45
CA ARG A 107 -18.66 5.40 -0.70
C ARG A 107 -17.26 5.48 -0.12
N ILE A 108 -16.33 5.94 -0.94
CA ILE A 108 -14.94 6.22 -0.59
C ILE A 108 -14.72 7.73 -0.74
N ILE A 109 -13.97 8.31 0.18
CA ILE A 109 -13.48 9.69 0.11
C ILE A 109 -11.97 9.67 0.26
N ALA A 110 -11.30 10.62 -0.37
CA ALA A 110 -9.88 10.84 -0.24
C ALA A 110 -9.57 12.32 -0.49
N GLU A 111 -8.51 12.82 0.14
CA GLU A 111 -7.81 14.04 -0.24
C GLU A 111 -6.57 13.73 -1.08
N THR A 112 -6.03 14.74 -1.77
CA THR A 112 -4.83 14.64 -2.63
C THR A 112 -3.55 15.02 -1.92
#